data_AF-A0A1E1J2D0-F1
#
_entry.id   AF-A0A1E1J2D0-F1
#
_cell.length_a   1.000
_cell.length_b   1.000
_cell.length_c   1.000
_cell.angle_alpha   90.00
_cell.angle_beta   90.00
_cell.angle_gamma   90.00
#
_symmetry.space_group_name_H-M   'P 1'
#
loop_
_entity.id
_entity.type
_entity.pdbx_description
1 polymer ?
#
loop_
_entity_poly.entity_id
_entity_poly.type
_entity_poly.pdbx_seq_one_letter_code
_entity_poly.pdbx_strand_id
1 'polypeptide(L)'
;MKLHLEDAYDELCAEYNTMPLWNFLGSLRNTYVLPDGEVFMDASSVEGDHFCVFVELLRKLLLRPIVFVKPTAVHLGAAASTLSHSTLYKPQERDGHVYYVMPPRLLRIKLRLSRNANNVDVERVCHLIVAQKVLDCVPSPTARDSSTQENGQGTGSLSQLNWPERATIESIDLHSCVFVSLPGGRALRTAARRNVYLQNVFLEGCSVNAAVVAHIARVTRRNREQFRLACALS
;
A
#
# COMPACT_ATOMS: atom_id res chain seq x y z
N MET A 1 7.85 -8.33 -2.54
CA MET A 1 8.23 -8.87 -1.22
C MET A 1 6.97 -9.23 -0.44
N LYS A 2 6.95 -10.31 0.36
CA LYS A 2 5.75 -10.71 1.12
C LYS A 2 5.57 -9.85 2.38
N LEU A 3 4.34 -9.44 2.68
CA LEU A 3 3.95 -8.94 4.01
C LEU A 3 3.32 -10.08 4.82
N HIS A 4 3.89 -10.35 5.99
CA HIS A 4 3.46 -11.39 6.91
C HIS A 4 2.43 -10.82 7.88
N LEU A 5 1.19 -10.67 7.40
CA LEU A 5 0.07 -10.09 8.16
C LEU A 5 -0.74 -11.15 8.92
N GLU A 6 -0.53 -12.44 8.61
CA GLU A 6 -1.35 -13.54 9.09
C GLU A 6 -1.22 -13.77 10.60
N ASP A 7 0.03 -13.87 11.09
CA ASP A 7 0.29 -14.15 12.50
C ASP A 7 -0.31 -13.05 13.39
N ALA A 8 -0.15 -11.79 12.98
CA ALA A 8 -0.70 -10.64 13.69
C ALA A 8 -2.24 -10.60 13.63
N TYR A 9 -2.84 -11.09 12.54
CA TYR A 9 -4.29 -11.22 12.44
C TYR A 9 -4.81 -12.31 13.38
N ASP A 10 -4.15 -13.47 13.44
CA ASP A 10 -4.53 -14.57 14.34
C ASP A 10 -4.42 -14.14 15.82
N GLU A 11 -3.35 -13.44 16.19
CA GLU A 11 -3.18 -12.86 17.52
C GLU A 11 -4.30 -11.86 17.85
N LEU A 12 -4.59 -10.92 16.94
CA LEU A 12 -5.68 -9.96 17.13
C LEU A 12 -7.05 -10.64 17.20
N CYS A 13 -7.28 -11.70 16.42
CA CYS A 13 -8.52 -12.47 16.52
C CYS A 13 -8.70 -13.06 17.92
N ALA A 14 -7.64 -13.62 18.50
CA ALA A 14 -7.66 -14.13 19.87
C ALA A 14 -7.90 -13.01 20.91
N GLU A 15 -7.23 -11.86 20.79
CA GLU A 15 -7.45 -10.69 21.66
C GLU A 15 -8.91 -10.20 21.66
N TYR A 16 -9.57 -10.25 20.50
CA TYR A 16 -10.95 -9.83 20.32
C TYR A 16 -11.97 -10.95 20.56
N ASN A 17 -11.55 -12.14 21.02
CA ASN A 17 -12.39 -13.32 21.22
C ASN A 17 -13.15 -13.76 19.95
N THR A 18 -12.49 -13.70 18.79
CA THR A 18 -13.03 -14.10 17.49
C THR A 18 -12.19 -15.22 16.86
N MET A 19 -12.80 -16.05 16.01
CA MET A 19 -12.09 -17.08 15.26
C MET A 19 -11.64 -16.53 13.89
N PRO A 20 -10.38 -16.73 13.47
CA PRO A 20 -9.89 -16.21 12.19
C PRO A 20 -10.74 -16.62 10.99
N LEU A 21 -11.05 -15.67 10.11
CA LEU A 21 -11.74 -15.96 8.85
C LEU A 21 -10.77 -16.57 7.84
N TRP A 22 -10.97 -17.84 7.47
CA TRP A 22 -10.15 -18.56 6.49
C TRP A 22 -9.98 -17.82 5.16
N ASN A 23 -11.06 -17.25 4.63
CA ASN A 23 -11.02 -16.51 3.37
C ASN A 23 -10.17 -15.24 3.48
N PHE A 24 -10.25 -14.54 4.61
CA PHE A 24 -9.47 -13.32 4.82
C PHE A 24 -8.00 -13.64 5.12
N LEU A 25 -7.71 -14.71 5.86
CA LEU A 25 -6.35 -15.26 5.98
C LEU A 25 -5.75 -15.57 4.61
N GLY A 26 -6.54 -16.14 3.69
CA GLY A 26 -6.13 -16.34 2.30
C GLY A 26 -5.74 -15.04 1.59
N SER A 27 -6.50 -13.96 1.76
CA SER A 27 -6.16 -12.64 1.23
C SER A 27 -4.88 -12.08 1.84
N LEU A 28 -4.72 -12.16 3.17
CA LEU A 28 -3.53 -11.69 3.89
C LEU A 28 -2.27 -12.44 3.45
N ARG A 29 -2.36 -13.77 3.27
CA ARG A 29 -1.25 -14.62 2.77
C ARG A 29 -0.70 -14.21 1.42
N ASN A 30 -1.57 -13.63 0.59
CA ASN A 30 -1.26 -13.19 -0.76
C ASN A 30 -0.98 -11.69 -0.84
N THR A 31 -0.70 -11.03 0.28
CA THR A 31 -0.36 -9.60 0.30
C THR A 31 1.12 -9.40 0.02
N TYR A 32 1.42 -8.79 -1.12
CA TYR A 32 2.78 -8.50 -1.56
C TYR A 32 2.99 -7.01 -1.79
N VAL A 33 4.21 -6.55 -1.49
CA VAL A 33 4.71 -5.23 -1.88
C VAL A 33 5.33 -5.33 -3.27
N LEU A 34 4.80 -4.51 -4.17
CA LEU A 34 5.31 -4.31 -5.52
C LEU A 34 6.63 -3.52 -5.50
N PRO A 35 7.45 -3.58 -6.57
CA PRO A 35 8.75 -2.89 -6.61
C PRO A 35 8.69 -1.38 -6.37
N ASP A 36 7.54 -0.76 -6.64
CA ASP A 36 7.25 0.66 -6.45
C ASP A 36 6.76 1.01 -5.03
N GLY A 37 6.72 0.04 -4.12
CA GLY A 37 6.24 0.22 -2.75
C GLY A 37 4.72 0.23 -2.62
N GLU A 38 3.98 -0.22 -3.64
CA GLU A 38 2.54 -0.37 -3.57
C GLU A 38 2.12 -1.73 -2.99
N VAL A 39 1.02 -1.72 -2.22
CA VAL A 39 0.37 -2.91 -1.67
C VAL A 39 -1.11 -2.83 -1.94
N PHE A 40 -1.66 -3.89 -2.53
CA PHE A 40 -3.09 -4.09 -2.59
C PHE A 40 -3.54 -5.02 -1.46
N MET A 41 -4.54 -4.58 -0.70
CA MET A 41 -5.16 -5.37 0.36
C MET A 41 -6.66 -5.51 0.07
N ASP A 42 -7.08 -6.76 -0.12
CA ASP A 42 -8.48 -7.11 -0.32
C ASP A 42 -9.12 -7.51 1.01
N ALA A 43 -9.95 -6.61 1.55
CA ALA A 43 -10.77 -6.82 2.74
C ALA A 43 -12.25 -6.98 2.37
N SER A 44 -12.56 -7.39 1.13
CA SER A 44 -13.95 -7.60 0.68
C SER A 44 -14.68 -8.73 1.40
N SER A 45 -13.94 -9.68 1.99
CA SER A 45 -14.48 -10.79 2.78
C SER A 45 -14.64 -10.49 4.28
N VAL A 46 -14.23 -9.30 4.74
CA VAL A 46 -14.28 -8.91 6.15
C VAL A 46 -15.65 -8.29 6.49
N GLU A 47 -16.35 -8.88 7.45
CA GLU A 47 -17.68 -8.46 7.88
C GLU A 47 -17.85 -8.56 9.40
N GLY A 48 -18.82 -7.83 9.95
CA GLY A 48 -19.16 -7.88 11.38
C GLY A 48 -17.99 -7.52 12.29
N ASP A 49 -17.83 -8.29 13.37
CA ASP A 49 -16.82 -8.05 14.40
C ASP A 49 -15.38 -8.15 13.87
N HIS A 50 -15.16 -8.89 12.78
CA HIS A 50 -13.84 -8.97 12.13
C HIS A 50 -13.39 -7.65 11.52
N PHE A 51 -14.30 -6.72 11.28
CA PHE A 51 -13.91 -5.39 10.81
C PHE A 51 -13.09 -4.64 11.86
N CYS A 52 -13.41 -4.78 13.15
CA CYS A 52 -12.62 -4.20 14.25
C CYS A 52 -11.20 -4.77 14.29
N VAL A 53 -11.07 -6.09 14.13
CA VAL A 53 -9.79 -6.81 14.07
C VAL A 53 -8.96 -6.32 12.86
N PHE A 54 -9.60 -6.21 11.69
CA PHE A 54 -8.95 -5.70 10.47
C PHE A 54 -8.47 -4.25 10.62
N VAL A 55 -9.28 -3.38 11.21
CA VAL A 55 -8.90 -1.98 11.47
C VAL A 55 -7.67 -1.91 12.38
N GLU A 56 -7.59 -2.77 13.40
CA GLU A 56 -6.43 -2.80 14.30
C GLU A 56 -5.17 -3.33 13.61
N LEU A 57 -5.31 -4.36 12.77
CA LEU A 57 -4.23 -4.86 11.94
C LEU A 57 -3.71 -3.77 11.00
N LEU A 58 -4.61 -3.06 10.32
CA LEU A 58 -4.27 -1.96 9.43
C LEU A 58 -3.60 -0.81 10.21
N ARG A 59 -4.05 -0.51 11.44
CA ARG A 59 -3.39 0.48 12.31
C ARG A 59 -1.95 0.07 12.64
N LYS A 60 -1.72 -1.19 13.06
CA LYS A 60 -0.38 -1.69 13.36
C LYS A 60 0.52 -1.60 12.11
N LEU A 61 0.01 -1.97 10.94
CA LEU A 61 0.72 -1.86 9.67
C LEU A 61 1.07 -0.41 9.30
N LEU A 62 0.11 0.51 9.46
CA LEU A 62 0.30 1.93 9.15
C LEU A 62 1.39 2.58 10.03
N LEU A 63 1.49 2.14 11.30
CA LEU A 63 2.45 2.66 12.26
C LEU A 63 3.85 2.06 12.12
N ARG A 64 3.94 0.75 11.84
CA ARG A 64 5.22 0.01 11.85
C ARG A 64 5.25 -1.06 10.75
N PRO A 65 5.34 -0.66 9.47
CA PRO A 65 5.29 -1.60 8.35
C PRO A 65 6.45 -2.61 8.34
N ILE A 66 7.60 -2.24 8.92
CA ILE A 66 8.78 -3.11 8.98
C ILE A 66 8.57 -4.37 9.83
N VAL A 67 7.66 -4.33 10.82
CA VAL A 67 7.38 -5.48 11.69
C VAL A 67 6.73 -6.63 10.92
N PHE A 68 6.06 -6.33 9.83
CA PHE A 68 5.35 -7.30 8.99
C PHE A 68 6.24 -7.86 7.88
N VAL A 69 7.52 -7.51 7.85
CA VAL A 69 8.47 -8.04 6.88
C VAL A 69 9.29 -9.11 7.58
N LYS A 70 9.24 -10.33 7.04
CA LYS A 70 10.12 -11.42 7.46
C LYS A 70 11.00 -11.81 6.28
N PRO A 71 12.23 -12.31 6.53
CA PRO A 71 13.05 -12.89 5.49
C PRO A 71 12.25 -14.01 4.81
N THR A 72 11.84 -13.79 3.56
CA THR A 72 11.20 -14.84 2.79
C THR A 72 12.31 -15.79 2.36
N ALA A 73 12.45 -16.92 3.06
CA ALA A 73 13.37 -17.98 2.64
C ALA A 73 12.86 -18.52 1.30
N VAL A 74 13.42 -18.01 0.21
CA VAL A 74 13.25 -18.64 -1.10
C VAL A 74 14.11 -19.90 -1.04
N HIS A 75 13.51 -21.05 -0.75
CA HIS A 75 14.15 -22.32 -1.03
C HIS A 75 14.26 -22.41 -2.56
N LEU A 76 15.41 -22.02 -3.09
CA LEU A 76 15.85 -22.34 -4.44
C LEU A 76 16.05 -23.86 -4.51
N GLY A 77 14.94 -24.60 -4.60
CA GLY A 77 14.94 -26.05 -4.59
C GLY A 77 13.65 -26.59 -5.20
N ALA A 78 13.80 -27.20 -6.38
CA ALA A 78 12.80 -27.88 -7.21
C ALA A 78 11.94 -26.99 -8.14
N ALA A 79 12.52 -26.70 -9.31
CA ALA A 79 11.90 -26.52 -10.63
C ALA A 79 10.49 -25.87 -10.70
N ALA A 80 10.46 -24.57 -11.05
CA ALA A 80 9.38 -24.01 -11.86
C ALA A 80 9.89 -23.81 -13.28
N SER A 81 9.13 -24.34 -14.23
CA SER A 81 9.41 -24.43 -15.66
C SER A 81 9.96 -23.14 -16.27
N THR A 82 10.96 -23.30 -17.13
CA THR A 82 11.37 -22.34 -18.15
C THR A 82 10.15 -21.70 -18.82
N LEU A 83 9.88 -20.43 -18.50
CA LEU A 83 9.08 -19.56 -19.36
C LEU A 83 9.89 -19.32 -20.64
N SER A 84 9.75 -20.25 -21.56
CA SER A 84 10.13 -20.08 -22.96
C SER A 84 9.14 -19.11 -23.59
N HIS A 85 9.58 -17.87 -23.85
CA HIS A 85 9.42 -17.26 -25.17
C HIS A 85 10.49 -16.17 -25.32
N SER A 86 11.55 -16.53 -26.05
CA SER A 86 12.48 -15.61 -26.72
C SER A 86 11.68 -14.54 -27.48
N THR A 87 11.99 -13.26 -27.38
CA THR A 87 13.09 -12.67 -28.18
C THR A 87 13.72 -11.43 -27.55
N LEU A 88 15.07 -11.47 -27.57
CA LEU A 88 16.03 -10.37 -27.59
C LEU A 88 16.21 -9.52 -26.32
N TYR A 89 16.94 -10.10 -25.35
CA TYR A 89 17.98 -9.34 -24.67
C TYR A 89 19.33 -9.92 -25.10
N LYS A 90 20.01 -9.24 -26.04
CA LYS A 90 21.45 -9.46 -26.25
C LYS A 90 22.17 -8.78 -25.08
N PRO A 91 23.04 -9.47 -24.32
CA PRO A 91 23.89 -8.78 -23.36
C PRO A 91 24.94 -8.02 -24.17
N GLN A 92 24.73 -6.73 -24.41
CA GLN A 92 25.84 -5.86 -24.75
C GLN A 92 26.61 -5.62 -23.46
N GLU A 93 27.84 -6.15 -23.43
CA GLU A 93 28.90 -5.68 -22.56
C GLU A 93 28.95 -4.16 -22.64
N ARG A 94 28.61 -3.48 -21.55
CA ARG A 94 29.08 -2.15 -21.18
C ARG A 94 28.57 -1.80 -19.79
N ASP A 95 29.55 -1.53 -18.93
CA ASP A 95 29.48 -0.89 -17.63
C ASP A 95 28.54 -1.52 -16.59
N GLY A 96 29.15 -2.09 -15.55
CA GLY A 96 28.47 -2.56 -14.34
C GLY A 96 27.75 -1.41 -13.65
N HIS A 97 26.53 -1.14 -14.08
CA HIS A 97 25.60 -0.31 -13.35
C HIS A 97 24.91 -1.18 -12.30
N VAL A 98 25.42 -1.12 -11.08
CA VAL A 98 24.66 -1.55 -9.90
C VAL A 98 23.55 -0.52 -9.72
N TYR A 99 22.35 -0.86 -10.18
CA TYR A 99 21.15 -0.11 -9.83
C TYR A 99 20.91 -0.32 -8.33
N TYR A 100 21.36 0.63 -7.51
CA TYR A 100 20.92 0.67 -6.12
C TYR A 100 19.43 1.01 -6.12
N VAL A 101 18.60 0.00 -5.86
CA VAL A 101 17.18 0.20 -5.60
C VAL A 101 17.09 0.98 -4.29
N MET A 102 16.87 2.29 -4.39
CA MET A 102 16.49 3.10 -3.23
C MET A 102 15.25 2.45 -2.61
N PRO A 103 15.29 2.06 -1.33
CA PRO A 103 14.14 1.42 -0.75
C PRO A 103 13.01 2.45 -0.61
N PRO A 104 11.74 2.06 -0.86
CA PRO A 104 10.63 2.99 -0.76
C PRO A 104 10.55 3.52 0.68
N ARG A 105 10.58 4.84 0.90
CA ARG A 105 10.42 5.41 2.25
C ARG A 105 8.97 5.34 2.76
N LEU A 106 8.03 5.12 1.85
CA LEU A 106 6.60 5.10 2.09
C LEU A 106 5.95 3.90 1.39
N LEU A 107 5.22 3.08 2.15
CA LEU A 107 4.36 2.03 1.62
C LEU A 107 2.99 2.62 1.24
N ARG A 108 2.51 2.39 0.03
CA ARG A 108 1.22 2.90 -0.48
C ARG A 108 0.20 1.79 -0.52
N ILE A 109 -0.89 1.92 0.24
CA ILE A 109 -1.90 0.88 0.40
C ILE A 109 -3.15 1.23 -0.42
N LYS A 110 -3.59 0.27 -1.24
CA LYS A 110 -4.86 0.29 -1.96
C LYS A 110 -5.80 -0.71 -1.28
N LEU A 111 -6.91 -0.21 -0.74
CA LEU A 111 -7.86 -1.00 0.04
C LEU A 111 -9.15 -1.23 -0.75
N ARG A 112 -9.63 -2.47 -0.74
CA ARG A 112 -11.00 -2.82 -1.15
C ARG A 112 -11.77 -3.33 0.06
N LEU A 113 -12.88 -2.68 0.43
CA LEU A 113 -13.69 -3.09 1.58
C LEU A 113 -14.89 -3.94 1.14
N SER A 114 -15.47 -4.68 2.10
CA SER A 114 -16.69 -5.46 1.87
C SER A 114 -17.86 -4.55 1.46
N ARG A 115 -18.70 -5.06 0.55
CA ARG A 115 -20.00 -4.46 0.20
C ARG A 115 -20.93 -4.26 1.41
N ASN A 116 -20.69 -5.01 2.49
CA ASN A 116 -21.46 -4.97 3.73
C ASN A 116 -20.88 -3.98 4.76
N ALA A 117 -19.81 -3.24 4.43
CA ALA A 117 -19.25 -2.24 5.33
C ALA A 117 -20.28 -1.13 5.64
N ASN A 118 -20.50 -0.86 6.92
CA ASN A 118 -21.43 0.17 7.39
C ASN A 118 -20.73 1.54 7.60
N ASN A 119 -21.48 2.57 8.02
CA ASN A 119 -20.89 3.91 8.27
C ASN A 119 -19.78 3.88 9.33
N VAL A 120 -19.96 3.10 10.39
CA VAL A 120 -19.01 3.03 11.50
C VAL A 120 -17.71 2.38 11.02
N ASP A 121 -17.80 1.38 10.17
CA ASP A 121 -16.66 0.70 9.55
C ASP A 121 -15.86 1.67 8.65
N VAL A 122 -16.56 2.39 7.78
CA VAL A 122 -15.95 3.43 6.94
C VAL A 122 -15.33 4.53 7.78
N GLU A 123 -16.00 4.99 8.83
CA GLU A 123 -15.47 5.95 9.79
C GLU A 123 -14.19 5.44 10.43
N ARG A 124 -14.17 4.23 10.96
CA ARG A 124 -12.98 3.63 11.59
C ARG A 124 -11.78 3.65 10.66
N VAL A 125 -11.93 3.22 9.41
CA VAL A 125 -10.85 3.25 8.40
C VAL A 125 -10.44 4.69 8.10
N CYS A 126 -11.39 5.61 7.93
CA CYS A 126 -11.09 7.02 7.69
C CYS A 126 -10.31 7.68 8.83
N HIS A 127 -10.57 7.28 10.08
CA HIS A 127 -9.84 7.79 11.25
C HIS A 127 -8.40 7.26 11.33
N LEU A 128 -8.05 6.17 10.65
CA LEU A 128 -6.66 5.70 10.53
C LEU A 128 -5.83 6.61 9.61
N ILE A 129 -6.48 7.38 8.74
CA ILE A 129 -5.81 8.27 7.79
C ILE A 129 -5.35 9.52 8.55
N VAL A 130 -4.09 9.48 8.99
CA VAL A 130 -3.44 10.60 9.66
C VAL A 130 -3.39 11.82 8.72
N ALA A 131 -3.55 13.01 9.29
CA ALA A 131 -3.43 14.26 8.54
C ALA A 131 -2.00 14.43 8.02
N GLN A 132 -1.87 14.51 6.70
CA GLN A 132 -0.61 14.64 6.00
C GLN A 132 -0.82 15.65 4.88
N LYS A 133 -0.14 16.80 4.98
CA LYS A 133 -0.33 17.94 4.08
C LYS A 133 0.81 18.13 3.07
N VAL A 134 1.91 17.41 3.28
CA VAL A 134 3.11 17.48 2.44
C VAL A 134 3.34 16.11 1.85
N LEU A 135 3.60 16.10 0.55
CA LEU A 135 4.01 14.92 -0.20
C LEU A 135 5.51 14.78 -0.09
N ASP A 136 5.95 13.66 0.45
CA ASP A 136 7.34 13.23 0.42
C ASP A 136 7.51 12.45 -0.89
N CYS A 137 7.49 13.16 -2.02
CA CYS A 137 7.93 12.58 -3.28
C CYS A 137 9.45 12.42 -3.16
N VAL A 138 9.93 11.18 -3.16
CA VAL A 138 11.37 10.93 -3.13
C VAL A 138 11.89 11.15 -4.55
N PRO A 139 12.78 12.13 -4.79
CA PRO A 139 13.49 12.23 -6.06
C PRO A 139 14.29 10.97 -6.31
N SER A 140 14.15 10.43 -7.52
CA SER A 140 15.14 9.54 -8.08
C SER A 140 16.41 10.37 -8.24
N PRO A 141 17.55 10.04 -7.61
CA PRO A 141 18.80 10.59 -8.09
C PRO A 141 18.99 10.06 -9.52
N THR A 142 18.61 10.87 -10.50
CA THR A 142 19.19 10.77 -11.83
C THR A 142 20.63 11.22 -11.64
N ALA A 143 21.52 10.28 -11.34
CA ALA A 143 22.95 10.54 -11.47
C ALA A 143 23.21 10.82 -12.96
N ARG A 144 23.14 12.10 -13.34
CA ARG A 144 23.96 12.62 -14.42
C ARG A 144 25.38 12.74 -13.89
N ASP A 145 26.30 12.41 -14.79
CA ASP A 145 27.75 12.59 -14.73
C ASP A 145 28.50 11.54 -13.89
N SER A 146 29.71 11.15 -14.22
CA SER A 146 30.48 11.00 -15.46
C SER A 146 31.71 10.20 -15.02
N SER A 147 32.26 9.41 -15.93
CA SER A 147 33.62 8.82 -15.89
C SER A 147 34.50 9.11 -14.67
N THR A 148 34.81 8.10 -13.86
CA THR A 148 36.19 7.65 -13.63
C THR A 148 36.20 6.35 -12.84
N GLN A 149 36.81 5.33 -13.45
CA GLN A 149 37.23 4.11 -12.77
C GLN A 149 38.23 4.47 -11.67
N GLU A 150 38.02 3.97 -10.46
CA GLU A 150 39.13 3.60 -9.60
C GLU A 150 38.84 2.23 -8.95
N ASN A 151 39.75 1.31 -9.20
CA ASN A 151 39.78 -0.04 -8.67
C ASN A 151 39.88 0.00 -7.15
N GLY A 152 38.76 -0.21 -6.47
CA GLY A 152 38.72 -0.59 -5.06
C GLY A 152 37.96 -1.90 -4.92
N GLN A 153 38.64 -2.96 -4.48
CA GLN A 153 38.00 -4.14 -3.89
C GLN A 153 37.29 -3.70 -2.59
N GLY A 154 36.17 -3.01 -2.72
CA GLY A 154 35.23 -2.81 -1.63
C GLY A 154 34.40 -4.07 -1.52
N THR A 155 34.44 -4.73 -0.37
CA THR A 155 33.35 -5.58 0.09
C THR A 155 32.07 -4.76 0.00
N GLY A 156 31.33 -4.91 -1.10
CA GLY A 156 30.05 -4.27 -1.31
C GLY A 156 29.10 -4.78 -0.25
N SER A 157 28.98 -4.03 0.84
CA SER A 157 27.83 -4.15 1.72
C SER A 157 26.62 -3.91 0.82
N LEU A 158 25.82 -4.95 0.57
CA LEU A 158 24.44 -4.76 0.14
C LEU A 158 23.84 -3.83 1.19
N SER A 159 23.74 -2.54 0.86
CA SER A 159 22.98 -1.58 1.65
C SER A 159 21.61 -2.21 1.80
N GLN A 160 21.32 -2.68 3.01
CA GLN A 160 20.03 -3.26 3.36
C GLN A 160 18.97 -2.35 2.74
N LEU A 161 18.07 -2.91 1.93
CA LEU A 161 16.88 -2.21 1.48
C LEU A 161 16.13 -1.77 2.74
N ASN A 162 16.41 -0.56 3.22
CA ASN A 162 15.80 0.02 4.41
C ASN A 162 14.31 0.19 4.12
N TRP A 163 13.53 -0.79 4.55
CA TRP A 163 12.09 -0.83 4.39
C TRP A 163 11.42 0.51 4.72
N PRO A 164 10.27 0.85 4.11
CA PRO A 164 9.56 2.09 4.38
C PRO A 164 9.41 2.37 5.87
N GLU A 165 9.72 3.61 6.25
CA GLU A 165 9.59 4.10 7.61
C GLU A 165 8.10 4.29 7.97
N ARG A 166 7.23 4.45 6.96
CA ARG A 166 5.81 4.76 7.11
C ARG A 166 4.97 4.05 6.04
N ALA A 167 3.69 3.85 6.34
CA ALA A 167 2.69 3.41 5.36
C ALA A 167 1.51 4.40 5.31
N THR A 168 0.88 4.52 4.15
CA THR A 168 -0.28 5.40 3.93
C THR A 168 -1.34 4.73 3.06
N ILE A 169 -2.59 5.12 3.22
CA ILE A 169 -3.70 4.68 2.37
C ILE A 169 -3.78 5.62 1.16
N GLU A 170 -3.51 5.09 -0.02
CA GLU A 170 -3.56 5.82 -1.28
C GLU A 170 -4.95 5.75 -1.94
N SER A 171 -5.60 4.60 -1.84
CA SER A 171 -6.86 4.33 -2.51
C SER A 171 -7.81 3.55 -1.63
N ILE A 172 -9.10 3.88 -1.71
CA ILE A 172 -10.19 3.12 -1.07
C ILE A 172 -11.26 2.81 -2.10
N ASP A 173 -11.65 1.55 -2.18
CA ASP A 173 -12.78 1.07 -2.96
C ASP A 173 -13.89 0.54 -2.04
N LEU A 174 -15.07 1.18 -2.14
CA LEU A 174 -16.28 0.87 -1.38
C LEU A 174 -17.40 0.34 -2.29
N HIS A 175 -17.09 -0.20 -3.46
CA HIS A 175 -18.06 -0.61 -4.47
C HIS A 175 -19.29 -1.36 -3.88
N SER A 176 -20.50 -0.89 -4.22
CA SER A 176 -21.79 -1.42 -3.78
C SER A 176 -22.04 -1.40 -2.26
N CYS A 177 -21.37 -0.53 -1.49
CA CYS A 177 -21.70 -0.31 -0.08
C CYS A 177 -23.01 0.48 0.10
N VAL A 178 -24.05 -0.19 0.60
CA VAL A 178 -25.42 0.37 0.75
C VAL A 178 -25.48 1.48 1.81
N PHE A 179 -24.50 1.58 2.70
CA PHE A 179 -24.61 2.37 3.92
C PHE A 179 -23.68 3.58 4.01
N VAL A 180 -22.98 4.03 2.97
CA VAL A 180 -22.14 5.25 3.04
C VAL A 180 -23.03 6.50 3.07
N SER A 181 -23.70 6.73 4.20
CA SER A 181 -24.65 7.81 4.42
C SER A 181 -23.92 9.10 4.86
N LEU A 182 -24.63 10.07 5.44
CA LEU A 182 -24.05 11.35 5.87
C LEU A 182 -22.81 11.20 6.79
N PRO A 183 -22.78 10.31 7.80
CA PRO A 183 -21.62 10.16 8.69
C PRO A 183 -20.39 9.56 8.00
N GLY A 184 -20.52 8.40 7.34
CA GLY A 184 -19.42 7.77 6.58
C GLY A 184 -18.91 8.65 5.44
N GLY A 185 -19.83 9.31 4.71
CA GLY A 185 -19.48 10.29 3.68
C GLY A 185 -18.76 11.53 4.25
N ARG A 186 -19.13 12.02 5.43
CA ARG A 186 -18.43 13.14 6.11
C ARG A 186 -17.04 12.72 6.58
N ALA A 187 -16.87 11.50 7.04
CA ALA A 187 -15.58 10.96 7.45
C ALA A 187 -14.64 10.81 6.25
N LEU A 188 -15.09 10.21 5.15
CA LEU A 188 -14.34 10.12 3.89
C LEU A 188 -13.94 11.51 3.37
N ARG A 189 -14.89 12.45 3.38
CA ARG A 189 -14.63 13.84 3.02
C ARG A 189 -13.54 14.46 3.88
N THR A 190 -13.57 14.21 5.18
CA THR A 190 -12.61 14.75 6.14
C THR A 190 -11.23 14.12 5.97
N ALA A 191 -11.16 12.81 5.78
CA ALA A 191 -9.94 12.08 5.50
C ALA A 191 -9.28 12.57 4.20
N ALA A 192 -10.04 12.64 3.10
CA ALA A 192 -9.55 13.13 1.81
C ALA A 192 -8.99 14.55 1.89
N ARG A 193 -9.64 15.44 2.65
CA ARG A 193 -9.16 16.82 2.83
C ARG A 193 -7.86 16.94 3.63
N ARG A 194 -7.62 16.00 4.55
CA ARG A 194 -6.51 16.08 5.50
C ARG A 194 -5.28 15.33 5.05
N ASN A 195 -5.41 14.41 4.09
CA ASN A 195 -4.31 13.56 3.64
C ASN A 195 -4.13 13.65 2.11
N VAL A 196 -2.98 14.18 1.70
CA VAL A 196 -2.60 14.38 0.30
C VAL A 196 -2.25 13.08 -0.43
N TYR A 197 -2.02 11.98 0.29
CA TYR A 197 -1.76 10.67 -0.29
C TYR A 197 -3.03 9.94 -0.72
N LEU A 198 -4.22 10.31 -0.21
CA LEU A 198 -5.48 9.72 -0.67
C LEU A 198 -5.84 10.28 -2.05
N GLN A 199 -5.59 9.48 -3.10
CA GLN A 199 -5.68 9.89 -4.50
C GLN A 199 -6.91 9.35 -5.22
N ASN A 200 -7.43 8.21 -4.78
CA ASN A 200 -8.57 7.58 -5.42
C ASN A 200 -9.58 7.10 -4.36
N VAL A 201 -10.86 7.36 -4.61
CA VAL A 201 -11.97 6.84 -3.82
C VAL A 201 -13.04 6.37 -4.80
N PHE A 202 -13.31 5.07 -4.81
CA PHE A 202 -14.31 4.45 -5.68
C PHE A 202 -15.59 4.22 -4.86
N LEU A 203 -16.69 4.85 -5.31
CA LEU A 203 -18.00 4.85 -4.64
C LEU A 203 -19.11 4.33 -5.57
N GLU A 204 -18.76 3.54 -6.57
CA GLU A 204 -19.73 2.99 -7.51
C GLU A 204 -20.76 2.12 -6.76
N GLY A 205 -22.04 2.24 -7.11
CA GLY A 205 -23.12 1.51 -6.45
C GLY A 205 -23.39 1.91 -4.99
N CYS A 206 -22.72 2.93 -4.44
CA CYS A 206 -22.95 3.39 -3.07
C CYS A 206 -24.08 4.40 -2.98
N SER A 207 -24.88 4.34 -1.91
CA SER A 207 -25.93 5.32 -1.62
C SER A 207 -25.39 6.58 -0.92
N VAL A 208 -24.59 7.39 -1.65
CA VAL A 208 -23.93 8.61 -1.14
C VAL A 208 -24.61 9.87 -1.68
N ASN A 209 -24.68 10.93 -0.86
CA ASN A 209 -25.11 12.24 -1.32
C ASN A 209 -24.19 12.79 -2.43
N ALA A 210 -24.77 13.26 -3.54
CA ALA A 210 -24.04 13.76 -4.71
C ALA A 210 -23.04 14.89 -4.38
N ALA A 211 -23.36 15.78 -3.43
CA ALA A 211 -22.45 16.85 -3.01
C ALA A 211 -21.19 16.31 -2.30
N VAL A 212 -21.33 15.20 -1.55
CA VAL A 212 -20.19 14.51 -0.93
C VAL A 212 -19.32 13.88 -2.00
N VAL A 213 -19.92 13.18 -2.97
CA VAL A 213 -19.20 12.59 -4.11
C VAL A 213 -18.43 13.66 -4.89
N ALA A 214 -19.09 14.76 -5.26
CA ALA A 214 -18.47 15.86 -5.99
C ALA A 214 -17.31 16.50 -5.21
N HIS A 215 -17.43 16.60 -3.88
CA HIS A 215 -16.36 17.13 -3.04
C HIS A 215 -15.17 16.18 -2.98
N ILE A 216 -15.40 14.89 -2.72
CA ILE A 216 -14.35 13.87 -2.68
C ILE A 216 -13.61 13.86 -4.02
N ALA A 217 -14.34 13.81 -5.14
CA ALA A 217 -13.76 13.83 -6.49
C ALA A 217 -12.88 15.08 -6.74
N ARG A 218 -13.31 16.25 -6.27
CA ARG A 218 -12.53 17.49 -6.38
C ARG A 218 -11.23 17.42 -5.56
N VAL A 219 -11.32 16.95 -4.32
CA VAL A 219 -10.17 16.85 -3.42
C VAL A 219 -9.17 15.81 -3.93
N THR A 220 -9.63 14.62 -4.31
CA THR A 220 -8.75 13.57 -4.83
C THR A 220 -8.13 13.95 -6.18
N ARG A 221 -8.85 14.70 -7.04
CA ARG A 221 -8.26 15.30 -8.25
C ARG A 221 -7.12 16.27 -7.90
N ARG A 222 -7.35 17.18 -6.95
CA ARG A 222 -6.31 18.10 -6.47
C ARG A 222 -5.11 17.35 -5.88
N ASN A 223 -5.34 16.31 -5.08
CA ASN A 223 -4.28 15.49 -4.50
C ASN A 223 -3.45 14.80 -5.60
N ARG A 224 -4.10 14.25 -6.64
CA ARG A 224 -3.42 13.68 -7.81
C ARG A 224 -2.60 14.71 -8.58
N GLU A 225 -3.13 15.91 -8.77
CA GLU A 225 -2.39 17.01 -9.42
C GLU A 225 -1.17 17.42 -8.58
N GLN A 226 -1.32 17.54 -7.26
CA GLN A 226 -0.22 17.81 -6.34
C GLN A 226 0.84 16.71 -6.37
N PHE A 227 0.40 15.45 -6.40
CA PHE A 227 1.30 14.29 -6.54
C PHE A 227 2.08 14.32 -7.85
N ARG A 228 1.38 14.55 -8.97
CA ARG A 228 2.01 14.69 -10.28
C ARG A 228 3.04 15.82 -10.30
N LEU A 229 2.72 16.98 -9.72
CA LEU A 229 3.62 18.13 -9.67
C LEU A 229 4.85 17.84 -8.80
N ALA A 230 4.65 17.26 -7.62
CA ALA A 230 5.76 16.91 -6.73
C ALA A 230 6.69 15.87 -7.37
N CYS A 231 6.14 14.84 -8.03
CA CYS A 231 6.93 13.86 -8.77
C CYS A 231 7.62 14.41 -10.03
N ALA A 232 7.10 15.46 -10.68
CA ALA A 232 7.72 16.04 -11.87
C ALA A 232 8.87 17.03 -11.54
N LEU A 233 8.89 17.55 -10.31
CA LEU A 233 9.93 18.45 -9.79
C LEU A 233 11.07 17.69 -9.08
N SER A 234 10.95 16.36 -8.98
CA SER A 234 11.86 15.45 -8.30
C SER A 234 12.64 14.62 -9.33
#